data_AF-A0A0B3ALD4-F1
#
_entry.id   AF-A0A0B3ALD4-F1
#
_cell.length_a   1.000
_cell.length_b   1.000
_cell.length_c   1.000
_cell.angle_alpha   90.00
_cell.angle_beta   90.00
_cell.angle_gamma   90.00
#
_symmetry.space_group_name_H-M   'P 1'
#
loop_
_entity.id
_entity.type
_entity.pdbx_description
1 polymer ?
#
loop_
_entity_poly.entity_id
_entity_poly.type
_entity_poly.pdbx_seq_one_letter_code
_entity_poly.pdbx_strand_id
1 'polypeptide(L)'
;MINQVGNLIENETLVVKIFDINNNIVFEKEVKSSENLSYFFKSDSLRGGWKINTYYGNIFSSKPIYISENSEVLVLVVDNKIKIQNIGNVPYNGIVSLKVQNGSSSLIVPINVDNLDIGDIFIPKLDFYGYYNVSYGENNFSNAYLTGAAILFDSTFTAKSYIITFIFLFILISFYFVFKNFTSVKSFFVKSKEGDFIESASIRVKKSSSIISGKKEISNNSLKKTFVIFIKFDAYFNEISELSKKYSFSFKKMNDNLGYILFCSPPIDNPEISMFHFGRDLMRFSNLKGYKVSIVLNGSLIEGKLSSLKKLALTSRKMINFTEGKILVVDSIFNKLNIPSSRTNRHINIDGKDYSVFLI
;
A
#
# COMPACT_ATOMS: atom_id res chain seq x y z
N MET A 1 -37.89 -32.91 26.39
CA MET A 1 -39.00 -33.76 25.89
C MET A 1 -40.31 -33.22 26.45
N ILE A 2 -41.43 -33.33 25.75
CA ILE A 2 -42.73 -32.80 26.22
C ILE A 2 -43.74 -33.95 26.31
N ASN A 3 -44.52 -34.03 27.39
CA ASN A 3 -45.59 -35.01 27.53
C ASN A 3 -46.83 -34.64 26.67
N GLN A 4 -47.82 -35.52 26.61
CA GLN A 4 -49.05 -35.31 25.82
C GLN A 4 -49.90 -34.10 26.27
N VAL A 5 -49.59 -33.53 27.44
CA VAL A 5 -50.29 -32.37 28.04
C VAL A 5 -49.44 -31.10 27.95
N GLY A 6 -48.25 -31.14 27.34
CA GLY A 6 -47.38 -29.98 27.17
C GLY A 6 -46.31 -29.76 28.25
N ASN A 7 -46.18 -30.63 29.24
CA ASN A 7 -45.19 -30.48 30.31
C ASN A 7 -43.83 -31.05 29.90
N LEU A 8 -42.75 -30.37 30.28
CA LEU A 8 -41.40 -30.82 30.03
C LEU A 8 -41.08 -32.03 30.92
N ILE A 9 -40.57 -33.10 30.30
CA ILE A 9 -40.05 -34.27 31.00
C ILE A 9 -38.52 -34.16 30.99
N GLU A 10 -37.94 -33.99 32.17
CA GLU A 10 -36.51 -33.79 32.39
C GLU A 10 -35.76 -35.10 32.67
N ASN A 11 -34.46 -35.10 32.40
CA ASN A 11 -33.51 -36.17 32.74
C ASN A 11 -33.77 -37.56 32.14
N GLU A 12 -34.65 -37.67 31.14
CA GLU A 12 -34.84 -38.90 30.39
C GLU A 12 -33.74 -39.10 29.36
N THR A 13 -33.29 -40.34 29.17
CA THR A 13 -32.20 -40.66 28.24
C THR A 13 -32.75 -40.92 26.84
N LEU A 14 -32.27 -40.13 25.87
CA LEU A 14 -32.65 -40.19 24.46
C LEU A 14 -31.46 -40.67 23.65
N VAL A 15 -31.68 -41.55 22.67
CA VAL A 15 -30.66 -41.90 21.68
C VAL A 15 -30.86 -41.03 20.45
N VAL A 16 -29.88 -40.20 20.10
CA VAL A 16 -29.88 -39.39 18.88
C VAL A 16 -28.93 -40.00 17.88
N LYS A 17 -29.42 -40.26 16.67
CA LYS A 17 -28.64 -40.76 15.53
C LYS A 17 -28.78 -39.82 14.34
N ILE A 18 -27.68 -39.49 13.69
CA ILE A 18 -27.66 -38.74 12.43
C ILE A 18 -27.30 -39.71 11.31
N PHE A 19 -28.05 -39.66 10.23
CA PHE A 19 -27.85 -40.47 9.05
C PHE A 19 -27.48 -39.60 7.85
N ASP A 20 -26.50 -40.07 7.07
CA ASP A 20 -26.14 -39.47 5.79
C ASP A 20 -27.19 -39.79 4.69
N ILE A 21 -26.94 -39.28 3.49
CA ILE A 21 -27.80 -39.52 2.30
C ILE A 21 -27.91 -41.00 1.90
N ASN A 22 -26.95 -41.82 2.30
CA ASN A 22 -26.89 -43.25 2.00
C ASN A 22 -27.50 -44.09 3.14
N ASN A 23 -28.12 -43.45 4.14
CA ASN A 23 -28.63 -44.06 5.36
C ASN A 23 -27.56 -44.72 6.26
N ASN A 24 -26.30 -44.30 6.16
CA ASN A 24 -25.27 -44.71 7.11
C ASN A 24 -25.35 -43.85 8.37
N ILE A 25 -25.10 -44.46 9.54
CA ILE A 25 -25.01 -43.73 10.80
C ILE A 25 -23.66 -43.01 10.85
N VAL A 26 -23.68 -41.68 10.90
CA VAL A 26 -22.48 -40.83 10.97
C VAL A 26 -22.25 -40.27 12.38
N PHE A 27 -23.28 -40.30 13.22
CA PHE A 27 -23.22 -39.86 14.60
C PHE A 27 -24.28 -40.59 15.42
N GLU A 28 -23.90 -41.05 16.61
CA GLU A 28 -24.80 -41.66 17.58
C GLU A 28 -24.38 -41.23 18.98
N LYS A 29 -25.35 -40.76 19.78
CA LYS A 29 -25.10 -40.35 21.16
C LYS A 29 -26.35 -40.46 22.02
N GLU A 30 -26.14 -40.89 23.26
CA GLU A 30 -27.13 -40.79 24.33
C GLU A 30 -27.06 -39.41 24.98
N VAL A 31 -28.19 -38.73 25.08
CA VAL A 31 -28.31 -37.39 25.66
C VAL A 31 -29.51 -37.33 26.59
N LYS A 32 -29.41 -36.52 27.65
CA LYS A 32 -30.58 -36.28 28.50
C LYS A 32 -31.54 -35.30 27.85
N SER A 33 -32.83 -35.42 28.14
CA SER A 33 -33.90 -34.61 27.57
C SER A 33 -33.79 -33.09 27.87
N SER A 34 -32.96 -32.71 28.84
CA SER A 34 -32.64 -31.34 29.26
C SER A 34 -31.30 -30.83 28.72
N GLU A 35 -30.52 -31.66 28.04
CA GLU A 35 -29.20 -31.30 27.51
C GLU A 35 -29.28 -30.79 26.07
N ASN A 36 -28.51 -29.74 25.79
CA ASN A 36 -28.32 -29.28 24.41
C ASN A 36 -27.26 -30.13 23.72
N LEU A 37 -27.60 -30.63 22.54
CA LEU A 37 -26.66 -31.33 21.66
C LEU A 37 -26.34 -30.45 20.45
N SER A 38 -25.07 -30.37 20.11
CA SER A 38 -24.61 -29.73 18.88
C SER A 38 -23.80 -30.73 18.06
N TYR A 39 -24.04 -30.74 16.75
CA TYR A 39 -23.29 -31.53 15.79
C TYR A 39 -22.80 -30.61 14.67
N PHE A 40 -21.52 -30.72 14.34
CA PHE A 40 -20.90 -29.93 13.28
C PHE A 40 -20.70 -30.82 12.05
N PHE A 41 -21.29 -30.43 10.93
CA PHE A 41 -21.04 -31.07 9.65
C PHE A 41 -19.62 -30.76 9.20
N LYS A 42 -18.91 -31.77 8.69
CA LYS A 42 -17.65 -31.56 8.00
C LYS A 42 -17.90 -30.83 6.68
N SER A 43 -16.94 -30.04 6.20
CA SER A 43 -17.09 -29.27 4.96
C SER A 43 -17.26 -30.15 3.71
N ASP A 44 -16.77 -31.39 3.77
CA ASP A 44 -16.88 -32.43 2.73
C ASP A 44 -18.14 -33.31 2.88
N SER A 45 -19.07 -32.97 3.79
CA SER A 45 -20.30 -33.74 3.98
C SER A 45 -21.15 -33.75 2.72
N LEU A 46 -21.53 -34.95 2.27
CA LEU A 46 -22.31 -35.15 1.03
C LEU A 46 -23.56 -34.26 0.99
N ARG A 47 -23.76 -33.57 -0.15
CA ARG A 47 -24.97 -32.79 -0.41
C ARG A 47 -26.23 -33.67 -0.40
N GLY A 48 -27.35 -33.12 0.04
CA GLY A 48 -28.66 -33.76 -0.07
C GLY A 48 -29.41 -33.90 1.25
N GLY A 49 -30.40 -34.79 1.25
CA GLY A 49 -31.30 -35.02 2.39
C GLY A 49 -30.70 -35.96 3.43
N TRP A 50 -30.32 -35.38 4.56
CA TRP A 50 -29.91 -36.08 5.78
C TRP A 50 -31.11 -36.20 6.72
N LYS A 51 -30.99 -37.04 7.74
CA LYS A 51 -32.03 -37.17 8.77
C LYS A 51 -31.43 -37.32 10.16
N ILE A 52 -32.06 -36.66 11.12
CA ILE A 52 -31.82 -36.87 12.54
C ILE A 52 -32.95 -37.73 13.06
N ASN A 53 -32.61 -38.88 13.62
CA ASN A 53 -33.54 -39.75 14.30
C ASN A 53 -33.31 -39.69 15.81
N THR A 54 -34.38 -39.61 16.57
CA THR A 54 -34.34 -39.65 18.03
C THR A 54 -35.20 -40.81 18.51
N TYR A 55 -34.67 -41.59 19.46
CA TYR A 55 -35.32 -42.75 20.04
C TYR A 55 -35.44 -42.59 21.56
N TYR A 56 -36.61 -42.94 22.09
CA TYR A 56 -36.89 -43.04 23.52
C TYR A 56 -37.78 -44.25 23.78
N GLY A 57 -37.20 -45.36 24.25
CA GLY A 57 -37.89 -46.65 24.31
C GLY A 57 -38.50 -47.02 22.95
N ASN A 58 -39.82 -47.08 22.86
CA ASN A 58 -40.56 -47.38 21.62
C ASN A 58 -40.98 -46.13 20.81
N ILE A 59 -40.64 -44.93 21.29
CA ILE A 59 -40.99 -43.67 20.63
C ILE A 59 -39.88 -43.31 19.64
N PHE A 60 -40.27 -43.00 18.42
CA PHE A 60 -39.39 -42.60 17.32
C PHE A 60 -39.82 -41.24 16.77
N SER A 61 -38.83 -40.38 16.51
CA SER A 61 -39.02 -39.14 15.77
C SER A 61 -37.91 -38.99 14.75
N SER A 62 -38.24 -38.46 13.57
CA SER A 62 -37.28 -38.20 12.52
C SER A 62 -37.47 -36.78 11.98
N LYS A 63 -36.38 -36.06 11.83
CA LYS A 63 -36.36 -34.71 11.27
C LYS A 63 -35.41 -34.67 10.07
N PRO A 64 -35.88 -34.31 8.87
CA PRO A 64 -35.01 -34.12 7.72
C PRO A 64 -34.18 -32.85 7.87
N ILE A 65 -32.96 -32.90 7.36
CA ILE A 65 -32.05 -31.76 7.22
C ILE A 65 -31.47 -31.81 5.81
N TYR A 66 -31.34 -30.66 5.18
CA TYR A 66 -30.75 -30.58 3.85
C TYR A 66 -29.36 -29.94 3.92
N ILE A 67 -28.35 -30.65 3.40
CA ILE A 67 -27.02 -30.08 3.19
C ILE A 67 -26.95 -29.58 1.75
N SER A 68 -26.78 -28.28 1.60
CA SER A 68 -26.61 -27.64 0.30
C SER A 68 -25.24 -27.92 -0.31
N GLU A 69 -25.12 -27.64 -1.61
CA GLU A 69 -23.84 -27.67 -2.30
C GLU A 69 -22.92 -26.57 -1.78
N ASN A 70 -21.67 -26.93 -1.56
CA ASN A 70 -20.58 -26.05 -1.23
C ASN A 70 -19.46 -26.25 -2.27
N SER A 71 -19.27 -25.27 -3.14
CA SER A 71 -18.20 -25.24 -4.15
C SER A 71 -17.09 -24.25 -3.78
N GLU A 72 -16.69 -24.25 -2.51
CA GLU A 72 -15.62 -23.38 -2.03
C GLU A 72 -14.22 -23.96 -2.30
N VAL A 73 -13.28 -23.06 -2.58
CA VAL A 73 -11.86 -23.39 -2.73
C VAL A 73 -11.02 -22.58 -1.75
N LEU A 74 -9.98 -23.22 -1.25
CA LEU A 74 -8.93 -22.60 -0.45
C LEU A 74 -7.73 -22.32 -1.34
N VAL A 75 -7.34 -21.06 -1.44
CA VAL A 75 -6.09 -20.66 -2.09
C VAL A 75 -4.99 -20.56 -1.06
N LEU A 76 -3.85 -21.19 -1.32
CA LEU A 76 -2.67 -21.19 -0.47
C LEU A 76 -1.44 -20.80 -1.28
N VAL A 77 -0.47 -20.17 -0.62
CA VAL A 77 0.87 -19.96 -1.18
C VAL A 77 1.86 -20.76 -0.35
N VAL A 78 2.39 -21.83 -0.92
CA VAL A 78 3.34 -22.75 -0.26
C VAL A 78 4.48 -23.05 -1.22
N ASP A 79 5.72 -22.97 -0.76
CA ASP A 79 6.93 -23.21 -1.56
C ASP A 79 6.99 -22.36 -2.83
N ASN A 80 6.61 -21.07 -2.73
CA ASN A 80 6.56 -20.15 -3.88
C ASN A 80 5.60 -20.60 -5.00
N LYS A 81 4.63 -21.47 -4.69
CA LYS A 81 3.60 -21.91 -5.60
C LYS A 81 2.23 -21.61 -5.04
N ILE A 82 1.33 -21.19 -5.92
CA ILE A 82 -0.08 -21.08 -5.59
C ILE A 82 -0.69 -22.48 -5.67
N LYS A 83 -1.42 -22.87 -4.64
CA LYS A 83 -2.17 -24.12 -4.56
C LYS A 83 -3.63 -23.76 -4.36
N ILE A 84 -4.50 -24.30 -5.20
CA ILE A 84 -5.96 -24.14 -5.10
C ILE A 84 -6.49 -25.50 -4.67
N GLN A 85 -7.08 -25.57 -3.48
CA GLN A 85 -7.63 -26.80 -2.92
C GLN A 85 -9.16 -26.72 -2.88
N ASN A 86 -9.84 -27.77 -3.33
CA ASN A 86 -11.29 -27.87 -3.13
C ASN A 86 -11.61 -28.25 -1.68
N ILE A 87 -12.28 -27.35 -0.95
CA ILE A 87 -12.70 -27.57 0.45
C ILE A 87 -14.21 -27.79 0.58
N GLY A 88 -14.91 -27.80 -0.56
CA GLY A 88 -16.33 -28.02 -0.67
C GLY A 88 -16.75 -29.49 -0.60
N ASN A 89 -18.03 -29.73 -0.83
CA ASN A 89 -18.63 -31.08 -0.86
C ASN A 89 -19.06 -31.53 -2.26
N VAL A 90 -18.64 -30.79 -3.30
CA VAL A 90 -18.85 -31.11 -4.71
C VAL A 90 -17.57 -30.80 -5.51
N PRO A 91 -17.32 -31.47 -6.65
CA PRO A 91 -16.23 -31.09 -7.55
C PRO A 91 -16.34 -29.61 -7.95
N TYR A 92 -15.21 -28.91 -7.89
CA TYR A 92 -15.15 -27.49 -8.22
C TYR A 92 -14.95 -27.29 -9.72
N ASN A 93 -15.82 -26.48 -10.31
CA ASN A 93 -15.76 -26.03 -11.69
C ASN A 93 -16.00 -24.52 -11.71
N GLY A 94 -14.98 -23.74 -12.09
CA GLY A 94 -15.13 -22.29 -12.06
C GLY A 94 -13.83 -21.51 -12.24
N ILE A 95 -13.92 -20.20 -12.06
CA ILE A 95 -12.82 -19.26 -12.24
C ILE A 95 -12.38 -18.73 -10.87
N VAL A 96 -11.14 -19.01 -10.50
CA VAL A 96 -10.48 -18.43 -9.33
C VAL A 96 -9.75 -17.16 -9.77
N SER A 97 -10.26 -16.00 -9.35
CA SER A 97 -9.66 -14.70 -9.68
C SER A 97 -8.64 -14.29 -8.62
N LEU A 98 -7.35 -14.36 -8.97
CA LEU A 98 -6.27 -13.91 -8.09
C LEU A 98 -5.90 -12.46 -8.41
N LYS A 99 -5.86 -11.61 -7.40
CA LYS A 99 -5.33 -10.27 -7.56
C LYS A 99 -3.83 -10.30 -7.23
N VAL A 100 -3.01 -9.95 -8.21
CA VAL A 100 -1.55 -9.92 -8.13
C VAL A 100 -1.11 -8.46 -8.18
N GLN A 101 -0.37 -8.00 -7.18
CA GLN A 101 0.05 -6.61 -7.06
C GLN A 101 1.56 -6.49 -6.86
N ASN A 102 2.18 -5.60 -7.65
CA ASN A 102 3.56 -5.16 -7.48
C ASN A 102 3.60 -3.62 -7.54
N GLY A 103 3.82 -2.98 -6.38
CA GLY A 103 3.76 -1.54 -6.25
C GLY A 103 2.38 -0.96 -6.62
N SER A 104 2.33 -0.06 -7.60
CA SER A 104 1.09 0.55 -8.13
C SER A 104 0.39 -0.30 -9.18
N SER A 105 1.06 -1.33 -9.70
CA SER A 105 0.50 -2.21 -10.72
C SER A 105 -0.28 -3.33 -10.03
N SER A 106 -1.57 -3.42 -10.34
CA SER A 106 -2.45 -4.50 -9.89
C SER A 106 -3.05 -5.16 -11.11
N LEU A 107 -2.97 -6.48 -11.15
CA LEU A 107 -3.55 -7.32 -12.19
C LEU A 107 -4.52 -8.31 -11.53
N ILE A 108 -5.66 -8.55 -12.16
CA ILE A 108 -6.53 -9.67 -11.79
C ILE A 108 -6.26 -10.78 -12.80
N VAL A 109 -5.82 -11.93 -12.28
CA VAL A 109 -5.47 -13.12 -13.05
C VAL A 109 -6.60 -14.14 -12.87
N PRO A 110 -7.45 -14.37 -13.89
CA PRO A 110 -8.44 -15.43 -13.84
C PRO A 110 -7.75 -16.78 -14.07
N ILE A 111 -8.04 -17.75 -13.21
CA ILE A 111 -7.55 -19.12 -13.31
C ILE A 111 -8.75 -20.04 -13.47
N ASN A 112 -8.85 -20.67 -14.63
CA ASN A 112 -9.87 -21.68 -14.88
C ASN A 112 -9.47 -22.97 -14.16
N VAL A 113 -10.37 -23.46 -13.31
CA VAL A 113 -10.22 -24.71 -12.60
C VAL A 113 -11.36 -25.61 -13.06
N ASP A 114 -11.00 -26.64 -13.83
CA ASP A 114 -11.93 -27.59 -14.41
C ASP A 114 -11.84 -28.91 -13.65
N ASN A 115 -12.99 -29.37 -13.17
CA ASN A 115 -13.21 -30.65 -12.50
C ASN A 115 -12.20 -30.99 -11.39
N LEU A 116 -12.04 -30.06 -10.45
CA LEU A 116 -11.21 -30.30 -9.26
C LEU A 116 -12.01 -31.11 -8.23
N ASP A 117 -11.67 -32.39 -8.08
CA ASP A 117 -12.36 -33.29 -7.16
C ASP A 117 -12.24 -32.85 -5.69
N ILE A 118 -13.09 -33.42 -4.82
CA ILE A 118 -13.18 -33.05 -3.41
C ILE A 118 -11.85 -33.36 -2.71
N GLY A 119 -11.25 -32.34 -2.07
CA GLY A 119 -9.97 -32.45 -1.38
C GLY A 119 -8.73 -32.32 -2.26
N ASP A 120 -8.88 -32.38 -3.58
CA ASP A 120 -7.76 -32.30 -4.52
C ASP A 120 -7.16 -30.89 -4.59
N ILE A 121 -5.90 -30.85 -5.04
CA ILE A 121 -5.10 -29.64 -5.16
C ILE A 121 -4.71 -29.40 -6.61
N PHE A 122 -5.10 -28.25 -7.14
CA PHE A 122 -4.66 -27.73 -8.41
C PHE A 122 -3.53 -26.72 -8.23
N ILE A 123 -2.46 -26.87 -9.01
CA ILE A 123 -1.32 -25.94 -9.02
C ILE A 123 -1.31 -25.22 -10.38
N PRO A 124 -1.82 -23.98 -10.47
CA PRO A 124 -1.80 -23.23 -11.70
C PRO A 124 -0.36 -22.91 -12.13
N LYS A 125 -0.08 -23.02 -13.43
CA LYS A 125 1.10 -22.43 -14.05
C LYS A 125 0.82 -20.95 -14.25
N LEU A 126 1.66 -20.09 -13.69
CA LEU A 126 1.52 -18.65 -13.75
C LEU A 126 2.70 -18.05 -14.51
N ASP A 127 2.41 -17.15 -15.45
CA ASP A 127 3.41 -16.47 -16.27
C ASP A 127 3.87 -15.16 -15.63
N PHE A 128 4.28 -15.19 -14.35
CA PHE A 128 4.84 -14.03 -13.64
C PHE A 128 6.13 -14.39 -12.93
N TYR A 129 7.19 -13.58 -13.08
CA TYR A 129 8.47 -13.77 -12.39
C TYR A 129 8.72 -12.68 -11.35
N GLY A 130 8.93 -13.06 -10.09
CA GLY A 130 9.32 -12.13 -9.02
C GLY A 130 8.40 -12.15 -7.81
N TYR A 131 8.61 -11.20 -6.90
CA TYR A 131 7.81 -11.08 -5.67
C TYR A 131 6.55 -10.23 -5.92
N TYR A 132 5.40 -10.79 -5.58
CA TYR A 132 4.10 -10.14 -5.71
C TYR A 132 3.29 -10.30 -4.43
N ASN A 133 2.43 -9.32 -4.16
CA ASN A 133 1.34 -9.49 -3.20
C ASN A 133 0.19 -10.16 -3.93
N VAL A 134 -0.12 -11.40 -3.54
CA VAL A 134 -1.23 -12.15 -4.11
C VAL A 134 -2.39 -12.10 -3.12
N SER A 135 -3.60 -11.83 -3.59
CA SER A 135 -4.79 -11.85 -2.76
C SER A 135 -5.92 -12.59 -3.44
N TYR A 136 -6.69 -13.33 -2.65
CA TYR A 136 -7.90 -14.04 -3.05
C TYR A 136 -8.98 -13.80 -2.00
N GLY A 137 -10.08 -13.15 -2.40
CA GLY A 137 -11.11 -12.70 -1.46
C GLY A 137 -10.52 -11.79 -0.38
N GLU A 138 -10.69 -12.17 0.89
CA GLU A 138 -10.12 -11.46 2.05
C GLU A 138 -8.69 -11.90 2.39
N ASN A 139 -8.23 -13.03 1.83
CA ASN A 139 -6.91 -13.58 2.12
C ASN A 139 -5.84 -12.81 1.35
N ASN A 140 -4.84 -12.30 2.08
CA ASN A 140 -3.68 -11.62 1.52
C ASN A 140 -2.40 -12.44 1.78
N PHE A 141 -1.76 -12.86 0.71
CA PHE A 141 -0.47 -13.54 0.70
C PHE A 141 0.61 -12.52 0.32
N SER A 142 1.25 -11.94 1.33
CA SER A 142 2.34 -11.00 1.11
C SER A 142 3.60 -11.70 0.58
N ASN A 143 4.27 -11.07 -0.38
CA ASN A 143 5.58 -11.47 -0.89
C ASN A 143 5.67 -12.91 -1.42
N ALA A 144 4.65 -13.37 -2.15
CA ALA A 144 4.72 -14.63 -2.89
C ALA A 144 5.69 -14.48 -4.07
N TYR A 145 6.73 -15.32 -4.12
CA TYR A 145 7.59 -15.41 -5.29
C TYR A 145 6.90 -16.26 -6.35
N LEU A 146 6.65 -15.71 -7.55
CA LEU A 146 6.03 -16.43 -8.66
C LEU A 146 7.11 -16.77 -9.70
N THR A 147 7.05 -17.98 -10.27
CA THR A 147 8.11 -18.58 -11.11
C THR A 147 7.69 -18.76 -12.59
N GLY A 148 7.22 -17.70 -13.23
CA GLY A 148 6.76 -17.68 -14.63
C GLY A 148 7.61 -16.85 -15.58
N ALA A 149 7.09 -16.58 -16.78
CA ALA A 149 7.70 -15.64 -17.73
C ALA A 149 7.58 -14.18 -17.22
N ALA A 150 8.53 -13.31 -17.58
CA ALA A 150 8.49 -11.90 -17.20
C ALA A 150 7.46 -11.15 -18.07
N ILE A 151 6.29 -10.85 -17.52
CA ILE A 151 5.38 -9.87 -18.14
C ILE A 151 5.84 -8.48 -17.70
N LEU A 152 6.47 -7.77 -18.64
CA LEU A 152 6.69 -6.33 -18.53
C LEU A 152 5.32 -5.66 -18.47
N PHE A 153 4.98 -5.11 -17.30
CA PHE A 153 3.88 -4.17 -17.21
C PHE A 153 4.31 -2.92 -17.95
N ASP A 154 3.85 -2.77 -19.20
CA ASP A 154 4.00 -1.53 -19.95
C ASP A 154 3.33 -0.42 -19.15
N SER A 155 4.15 0.33 -18.41
CA SER A 155 3.76 1.59 -17.81
C SER A 155 3.45 2.54 -18.96
N THR A 156 2.19 2.54 -19.40
CA THR A 156 1.56 3.55 -20.27
C THR A 156 2.56 4.44 -21.01
N PHE A 157 3.14 3.87 -22.07
CA PHE A 157 4.01 4.56 -23.01
C PHE A 157 3.18 5.67 -23.68
N THR A 158 3.12 6.83 -23.03
CA THR A 158 2.20 7.89 -23.38
C THR A 158 2.90 8.81 -24.37
N ALA A 159 2.48 8.74 -25.64
CA ALA A 159 2.94 9.58 -26.76
C ALA A 159 2.92 11.11 -26.47
N LYS A 160 2.30 11.55 -25.37
CA LYS A 160 2.33 12.93 -24.87
C LYS A 160 3.71 13.42 -24.42
N SER A 161 4.65 12.54 -24.02
CA SER A 161 5.98 12.99 -23.61
C SER A 161 6.81 13.53 -24.79
N TYR A 162 6.67 12.91 -25.97
CA TYR A 162 7.40 13.30 -27.17
C TYR A 162 6.91 14.61 -27.77
N ILE A 163 5.62 14.94 -27.65
CA ILE A 163 5.07 16.21 -28.15
C ILE A 163 5.76 17.41 -27.48
N ILE A 164 6.01 17.32 -26.17
CA ILE A 164 6.71 18.39 -25.43
C ILE A 164 8.18 18.46 -25.86
N THR A 165 8.84 17.31 -26.12
CA THR A 165 10.22 17.28 -26.61
C THR A 165 10.34 17.87 -28.01
N PHE A 166 9.38 17.59 -28.91
CA PHE A 166 9.34 18.16 -30.26
C PHE A 166 9.05 19.66 -30.25
N ILE A 167 8.16 20.14 -29.38
CA ILE A 167 7.91 21.58 -29.19
C ILE A 167 9.20 22.29 -28.74
N PHE A 168 9.92 21.71 -27.77
CA PHE A 168 11.17 22.27 -27.28
C PHE A 168 12.27 22.30 -28.37
N LEU A 169 12.34 21.26 -29.21
CA LEU A 169 13.25 21.19 -30.34
C LEU A 169 12.95 22.29 -31.39
N PHE A 170 11.67 22.53 -31.70
CA PHE A 170 11.26 23.60 -32.62
C PHE A 170 11.60 24.99 -32.07
N ILE A 171 11.47 25.21 -30.77
CA ILE A 171 11.86 26.47 -30.13
C ILE A 171 13.37 26.71 -30.28
N LEU A 172 14.21 25.69 -30.06
CA LEU A 172 15.66 25.80 -30.23
C LEU A 172 16.06 26.10 -31.68
N ILE A 173 15.41 25.46 -32.66
CA ILE A 173 15.66 25.70 -34.09
C ILE A 173 15.28 27.13 -34.48
N SER A 174 14.11 27.62 -34.04
CA SER A 174 13.70 29.02 -34.26
C SER A 174 14.67 30.02 -33.64
N PHE A 175 15.15 29.76 -32.41
CA PHE A 175 16.10 30.63 -31.73
C PHE A 175 17.44 30.71 -32.48
N TYR A 176 17.93 29.57 -32.98
CA TYR A 176 19.14 29.51 -33.81
C TYR A 176 19.02 30.34 -35.10
N PHE A 177 17.89 30.29 -35.80
CA PHE A 177 17.65 31.08 -37.01
C PHE A 177 17.57 32.58 -36.75
N VAL A 178 16.91 33.00 -35.66
CA VAL A 178 16.83 34.42 -35.27
C VAL A 178 18.21 34.97 -34.94
N PHE A 179 19.02 34.24 -34.16
CA PHE A 179 20.38 34.68 -33.81
C PHE A 179 21.33 34.69 -35.00
N LYS A 180 21.20 33.74 -35.92
CA LYS A 180 21.99 33.71 -37.14
C LYS A 180 21.70 34.91 -38.04
N ASN A 181 20.44 35.34 -38.15
CA ASN A 181 20.05 36.48 -38.98
C ASN A 181 20.26 37.86 -38.31
N PHE A 182 20.37 37.94 -36.98
CA PHE A 182 20.60 39.20 -36.27
C PHE A 182 22.04 39.72 -36.32
N THR A 183 23.00 38.90 -36.76
CA THR A 183 24.42 39.34 -36.88
C THR A 183 24.75 40.05 -38.20
N SER A 184 23.79 40.13 -39.15
CA SER A 184 24.02 40.72 -40.48
C SER A 184 23.21 42.00 -40.77
N VAL A 185 22.64 42.67 -39.76
CA VAL A 185 21.94 43.96 -39.96
C VAL A 185 22.58 45.04 -39.09
N LYS A 186 23.82 45.41 -39.45
CA LYS A 186 24.47 46.68 -39.07
C LYS A 186 24.51 47.58 -40.29
N SER A 187 23.40 48.26 -40.58
CA SER A 187 23.38 49.57 -41.23
C SER A 187 21.94 49.96 -41.48
N PHE A 188 21.34 50.82 -40.63
CA PHE A 188 20.35 51.80 -41.06
C PHE A 188 20.05 52.72 -39.86
N PHE A 189 20.93 53.71 -39.68
CA PHE A 189 20.62 54.94 -38.97
C PHE A 189 20.42 56.01 -40.03
N VAL A 190 19.22 56.59 -40.16
CA VAL A 190 19.05 57.99 -40.59
C VAL A 190 17.92 58.64 -39.79
N LYS A 191 18.29 59.80 -39.23
CA LYS A 191 17.58 60.81 -38.43
C LYS A 191 16.18 61.24 -38.92
N SER A 192 15.34 61.64 -37.97
CA SER A 192 14.58 62.91 -38.02
C SER A 192 14.01 63.31 -36.65
N LYS A 193 14.51 64.45 -36.14
CA LYS A 193 13.92 65.54 -35.30
C LYS A 193 12.76 65.23 -34.32
N GLU A 194 12.84 65.51 -33.01
CA GLU A 194 13.01 66.79 -32.24
C GLU A 194 11.67 67.39 -31.78
N GLY A 195 11.57 67.63 -30.46
CA GLY A 195 10.48 68.29 -29.74
C GLY A 195 9.31 67.36 -29.34
N ASP A 196 8.75 67.37 -28.13
CA ASP A 196 8.93 68.24 -26.98
C ASP A 196 8.06 67.72 -25.80
N PHE A 197 8.33 68.19 -24.58
CA PHE A 197 7.53 68.10 -23.34
C PHE A 197 7.53 66.84 -22.43
N ILE A 198 8.39 66.98 -21.42
CA ILE A 198 8.26 66.70 -19.98
C ILE A 198 6.82 66.41 -19.48
N GLU A 199 6.61 65.27 -18.83
CA GLU A 199 5.95 65.26 -17.51
C GLU A 199 6.30 64.02 -16.68
N SER A 200 6.27 64.26 -15.38
CA SER A 200 6.93 63.63 -14.26
C SER A 200 6.40 62.26 -13.80
N ALA A 201 7.30 61.55 -13.11
CA ALA A 201 7.06 60.83 -11.86
C ALA A 201 5.83 59.88 -11.77
N SER A 202 6.11 58.58 -11.68
CA SER A 202 6.11 57.89 -10.38
C SER A 202 6.30 56.38 -10.58
N ILE A 203 7.47 55.89 -10.15
CA ILE A 203 7.66 54.47 -9.85
C ILE A 203 6.83 54.20 -8.59
N ARG A 204 5.61 53.72 -8.77
CA ARG A 204 4.76 53.25 -7.68
C ARG A 204 5.10 51.79 -7.38
N VAL A 205 6.04 51.61 -6.48
CA VAL A 205 6.11 50.39 -5.65
C VAL A 205 4.78 50.27 -4.92
N LYS A 206 4.01 49.21 -5.21
CA LYS A 206 2.91 48.78 -4.33
C LYS A 206 3.27 47.44 -3.70
N LYS A 207 3.72 47.54 -2.46
CA LYS A 207 3.72 46.46 -1.47
C LYS A 207 2.67 46.86 -0.41
N SER A 208 1.62 46.07 -0.25
CA SER A 208 0.70 45.93 0.92
C SER A 208 -0.67 45.45 0.39
N SER A 209 -1.03 44.17 0.51
CA SER A 209 -1.65 43.53 1.68
C SER A 209 -3.07 44.00 2.00
N SER A 210 -4.04 43.11 1.73
CA SER A 210 -5.22 42.79 2.56
C SER A 210 -6.03 41.75 1.76
N ILE A 211 -6.12 40.48 2.19
CA ILE A 211 -7.08 39.95 3.17
C ILE A 211 -8.47 40.57 3.00
N ILE A 212 -9.38 39.81 2.37
CA ILE A 212 -10.81 39.61 2.68
C ILE A 212 -11.15 38.29 1.97
N SER A 213 -11.15 37.17 2.71
CA SER A 213 -12.36 36.54 3.23
C SER A 213 -13.30 36.05 2.12
N GLY A 214 -12.99 34.87 1.60
CA GLY A 214 -13.90 34.02 0.85
C GLY A 214 -14.20 32.75 1.67
N LYS A 215 -15.49 32.58 1.95
CA LYS A 215 -16.18 31.49 2.65
C LYS A 215 -15.51 30.10 2.62
N LYS A 216 -15.62 29.43 3.77
CA LYS A 216 -15.60 27.96 3.93
C LYS A 216 -16.23 27.26 2.72
N GLU A 217 -15.41 26.54 1.99
CA GLU A 217 -15.80 25.27 1.36
C GLU A 217 -14.95 24.17 2.00
N ILE A 218 -15.55 23.52 3.00
CA ILE A 218 -15.12 22.22 3.47
C ILE A 218 -15.68 21.22 2.45
N SER A 219 -14.94 20.95 1.39
CA SER A 219 -15.04 19.71 0.62
C SER A 219 -13.93 19.67 -0.43
N ASN A 220 -12.86 18.94 -0.14
CA ASN A 220 -12.43 17.81 -0.97
C ASN A 220 -11.23 17.16 -0.30
N ASN A 221 -11.40 15.90 0.08
CA ASN A 221 -10.43 15.05 0.74
C ASN A 221 -9.31 14.68 -0.26
N SER A 222 -8.53 15.65 -0.71
CA SER A 222 -7.42 15.46 -1.64
C SER A 222 -6.22 14.88 -0.87
N LEU A 223 -5.78 13.70 -1.30
CA LEU A 223 -4.57 13.07 -0.78
C LEU A 223 -3.37 13.97 -1.07
N LYS A 224 -2.63 14.37 -0.03
CA LYS A 224 -1.39 15.14 -0.17
C LYS A 224 -0.20 14.28 0.21
N LYS A 225 0.81 14.25 -0.65
CA LYS A 225 2.06 13.55 -0.33
C LYS A 225 2.81 14.37 0.73
N THR A 226 2.97 13.75 1.90
CA THR A 226 3.58 14.36 3.07
C THR A 226 4.85 13.61 3.41
N PHE A 227 5.90 14.37 3.73
CA PHE A 227 7.22 13.88 4.07
C PHE A 227 7.60 14.29 5.48
N VAL A 228 8.30 13.39 6.15
CA VAL A 228 8.81 13.57 7.50
C VAL A 228 10.26 13.09 7.53
N ILE A 229 11.13 13.97 8.03
CA ILE A 229 12.53 13.64 8.34
C ILE A 229 12.66 13.67 9.85
N PHE A 230 13.07 12.55 10.46
CA PHE A 230 13.46 12.53 11.88
C PHE A 230 14.98 12.48 11.99
N ILE A 231 15.51 13.27 12.92
CA ILE A 231 16.95 13.42 13.10
C ILE A 231 17.26 13.30 14.58
N LYS A 232 18.08 12.32 14.95
CA LYS A 232 18.69 12.20 16.27
C LYS A 232 20.15 12.63 16.18
N PHE A 233 20.56 13.57 17.03
CA PHE A 233 21.85 14.25 16.98
C PHE A 233 22.38 14.50 18.39
N ASP A 234 23.70 14.57 18.55
CA ASP A 234 24.30 14.68 19.89
C ASP A 234 24.37 16.13 20.42
N ALA A 235 24.82 17.13 19.63
CA ALA A 235 24.99 18.52 20.12
C ALA A 235 25.26 19.62 19.05
N TYR A 236 24.43 19.80 18.01
CA TYR A 236 24.67 20.83 16.95
C TYR A 236 23.38 21.28 16.23
N PHE A 237 22.37 21.67 17.02
CA PHE A 237 21.05 22.01 16.49
C PHE A 237 21.07 23.21 15.51
N ASN A 238 21.89 24.23 15.78
CA ASN A 238 21.91 25.46 14.99
C ASN A 238 22.43 25.19 13.57
N GLU A 239 23.44 24.35 13.46
CA GLU A 239 24.06 23.92 12.22
C GLU A 239 23.09 23.07 11.38
N ILE A 240 22.33 22.18 12.01
CA ILE A 240 21.26 21.42 11.32
C ILE A 240 20.18 22.37 10.80
N SER A 241 19.80 23.37 11.59
CA SER A 241 18.80 24.38 11.23
C SER A 241 19.27 25.26 10.07
N GLU A 242 20.55 25.64 10.01
CA GLU A 242 21.12 26.36 8.88
C GLU A 242 21.20 25.48 7.63
N LEU A 243 21.64 24.23 7.77
CA LEU A 243 21.68 23.28 6.65
C LEU A 243 20.29 23.02 6.09
N SER A 244 19.25 22.93 6.94
CA SER A 244 17.87 22.69 6.49
C SER A 244 17.33 23.84 5.63
N LYS A 245 17.70 25.09 5.95
CA LYS A 245 17.29 26.26 5.17
C LYS A 245 17.80 26.22 3.73
N LYS A 246 18.98 25.63 3.47
CA LYS A 246 19.52 25.44 2.10
C LYS A 246 18.59 24.60 1.21
N TYR A 247 17.81 23.71 1.79
CA TYR A 247 16.83 22.85 1.11
C TYR A 247 15.39 23.36 1.23
N SER A 248 15.21 24.61 1.68
CA SER A 248 13.88 25.17 1.97
C SER A 248 13.10 24.38 3.02
N PHE A 249 13.81 23.70 3.93
CA PHE A 249 13.22 22.93 5.02
C PHE A 249 13.20 23.71 6.33
N SER A 250 12.12 23.57 7.08
CA SER A 250 12.00 24.09 8.45
C SER A 250 12.27 22.97 9.45
N PHE A 251 13.46 23.02 10.07
CA PHE A 251 13.81 22.10 11.15
C PHE A 251 13.23 22.55 12.49
N LYS A 252 12.62 21.61 13.22
CA LYS A 252 12.00 21.84 14.53
C LYS A 252 12.66 20.96 15.58
N LYS A 253 13.12 21.57 16.67
CA LYS A 253 13.62 20.87 17.87
C LYS A 253 12.44 20.24 18.61
N MET A 254 12.56 18.99 19.03
CA MET A 254 11.62 18.37 19.99
C MET A 254 12.22 18.33 21.39
N ASN A 255 13.47 17.91 21.50
CA ASN A 255 14.24 17.88 22.74
C ASN A 255 15.74 18.06 22.39
N ASP A 256 16.63 17.88 23.37
CA ASP A 256 18.05 18.20 23.19
C ASP A 256 18.80 17.36 22.15
N ASN A 257 18.29 16.17 21.83
CA ASN A 257 18.95 15.25 20.90
C ASN A 257 18.04 14.77 19.76
N LEU A 258 16.87 15.36 19.58
CA LEU A 258 15.89 14.95 18.58
C LEU A 258 15.18 16.16 17.96
N GLY A 259 15.06 16.13 16.64
CA GLY A 259 14.27 17.08 15.89
C GLY A 259 13.63 16.44 14.66
N TYR A 260 12.76 17.19 14.00
CA TYR A 260 12.10 16.74 12.78
C TYR A 260 11.90 17.87 11.77
N ILE A 261 11.69 17.47 10.52
CA ILE A 261 11.22 18.32 9.43
C ILE A 261 9.92 17.69 8.93
N LEU A 262 8.86 18.48 8.82
CA LEU A 262 7.57 18.07 8.27
C LEU A 262 7.23 19.01 7.11
N PHE A 263 6.97 18.45 5.93
CA PHE A 263 6.57 19.24 4.77
C PHE A 263 5.63 18.47 3.84
N CYS A 264 4.76 19.20 3.15
CA CYS A 264 3.83 18.69 2.16
C CYS A 264 4.29 19.16 0.77
N SER A 265 4.16 18.33 -0.27
CA SER A 265 4.42 18.77 -1.66
C SER A 265 3.32 19.78 -2.07
N PRO A 266 3.56 21.02 -2.61
CA PRO A 266 4.62 21.50 -3.56
C PRO A 266 5.25 22.91 -3.24
N PRO A 267 6.11 23.58 -4.08
CA PRO A 267 6.80 23.18 -5.32
C PRO A 267 8.32 23.02 -5.08
N ILE A 268 8.77 21.78 -4.98
CA ILE A 268 10.18 21.43 -5.13
C ILE A 268 10.17 20.32 -6.17
N ASP A 269 10.90 20.47 -7.26
CA ASP A 269 11.07 19.40 -8.24
C ASP A 269 11.70 18.21 -7.51
N ASN A 270 10.93 17.12 -7.36
CA ASN A 270 11.34 15.88 -6.69
C ASN A 270 11.70 16.03 -5.19
N PRO A 271 10.72 16.17 -4.28
CA PRO A 271 10.95 16.30 -2.84
C PRO A 271 11.72 15.11 -2.22
N GLU A 272 11.59 13.92 -2.80
CA GLU A 272 12.36 12.74 -2.40
C GLU A 272 13.86 12.94 -2.60
N ILE A 273 14.26 13.59 -3.71
CA ILE A 273 15.66 13.85 -4.05
C ILE A 273 16.24 14.88 -3.07
N SER A 274 15.52 15.98 -2.83
CA SER A 274 15.95 17.02 -1.88
C SER A 274 16.08 16.48 -0.46
N MET A 275 15.14 15.64 -0.03
CA MET A 275 15.19 14.97 1.28
C MET A 275 16.39 14.05 1.40
N PHE A 276 16.68 13.26 0.35
CA PHE A 276 17.84 12.37 0.33
C PHE A 276 19.16 13.14 0.33
N HIS A 277 19.28 14.19 -0.49
CA HIS A 277 20.48 15.04 -0.50
C HIS A 277 20.71 15.76 0.82
N PHE A 278 19.65 16.29 1.45
CA PHE A 278 19.75 16.86 2.78
C PHE A 278 20.26 15.84 3.79
N GLY A 279 19.67 14.64 3.83
CA GLY A 279 20.12 13.57 4.74
C GLY A 279 21.59 13.21 4.52
N ARG A 280 22.00 13.07 3.25
CA ARG A 280 23.38 12.73 2.88
C ARG A 280 24.37 13.82 3.29
N ASP A 281 24.05 15.07 3.00
CA ASP A 281 24.94 16.20 3.28
C ASP A 281 25.03 16.45 4.79
N LEU A 282 23.94 16.21 5.53
CA LEU A 282 23.94 16.22 6.99
C LEU A 282 24.84 15.11 7.56
N MET A 283 24.72 13.88 7.07
CA MET A 283 25.57 12.76 7.50
C MET A 283 27.06 13.06 7.27
N ARG A 284 27.40 13.59 6.09
CA ARG A 284 28.78 13.99 5.77
C ARG A 284 29.27 15.10 6.68
N PHE A 285 28.46 16.13 6.92
CA PHE A 285 28.79 17.21 7.83
C PHE A 285 29.05 16.70 9.25
N SER A 286 28.19 15.84 9.78
CA SER A 286 28.33 15.24 11.10
C SER A 286 29.60 14.39 11.20
N ASN A 287 29.88 13.55 10.20
CA ASN A 287 31.08 12.72 10.16
C ASN A 287 32.37 13.55 10.16
N LEU A 288 32.41 14.64 9.37
CA LEU A 288 33.56 15.55 9.32
C LEU A 288 33.83 16.24 10.67
N LYS A 289 32.79 16.45 11.47
CA LYS A 289 32.88 17.08 12.80
C LYS A 289 33.01 16.08 13.94
N GLY A 290 33.03 14.77 13.66
CA GLY A 290 33.09 13.72 14.66
C GLY A 290 31.78 13.53 15.45
N TYR A 291 30.67 14.04 14.94
CA TYR A 291 29.36 13.91 15.57
C TYR A 291 28.62 12.67 15.08
N LYS A 292 27.81 12.05 15.96
CA LYS A 292 26.87 11.01 15.52
C LYS A 292 25.57 11.65 15.06
N VAL A 293 25.03 11.11 13.97
CA VAL A 293 23.72 11.47 13.47
C VAL A 293 22.98 10.25 12.98
N SER A 294 21.70 10.23 13.27
CA SER A 294 20.78 9.14 12.92
C SER A 294 19.62 9.79 12.21
N ILE A 295 19.30 9.33 10.99
CA ILE A 295 18.36 10.03 10.11
C ILE A 295 17.33 9.02 9.58
N VAL A 296 16.04 9.34 9.72
CA VAL A 296 14.94 8.60 9.10
C VAL A 296 14.26 9.47 8.07
N LEU A 297 14.23 9.02 6.83
CA LEU A 297 13.56 9.66 5.69
C LEU A 297 12.27 8.91 5.38
N ASN A 298 11.11 9.52 5.69
CA ASN A 298 9.81 8.89 5.50
C ASN A 298 8.84 9.78 4.70
N GLY A 299 7.98 9.15 3.89
CA GLY A 299 7.02 9.82 3.05
C GLY A 299 5.83 8.92 2.75
N SER A 300 4.63 9.50 2.81
CA SER A 300 3.40 8.80 2.48
C SER A 300 2.34 9.73 1.90
N LEU A 301 1.46 9.19 1.06
CA LEU A 301 0.21 9.86 0.68
C LEU A 301 -0.72 9.86 1.89
N ILE A 302 -1.09 11.04 2.37
CA ILE A 302 -1.91 11.22 3.57
C ILE A 302 -3.15 12.02 3.21
N GLU A 303 -4.32 11.53 3.61
CA GLU A 303 -5.53 12.35 3.74
C GLU A 303 -5.25 13.41 4.79
N GLY A 304 -5.56 14.69 4.55
CA GLY A 304 -5.23 15.84 5.41
C GLY A 304 -5.75 15.82 6.87
N LYS A 305 -6.18 14.66 7.37
CA LYS A 305 -6.52 14.34 8.75
C LYS A 305 -5.28 14.33 9.66
N LEU A 306 -5.41 15.00 10.81
CA LEU A 306 -4.37 15.09 11.84
C LEU A 306 -3.95 13.72 12.40
N SER A 307 -4.86 12.75 12.47
CA SER A 307 -4.57 11.40 12.94
C SER A 307 -3.57 10.66 12.05
N SER A 308 -3.68 10.82 10.73
CA SER A 308 -2.77 10.23 9.75
C SER A 308 -1.37 10.83 9.81
N LEU A 309 -1.27 12.16 9.99
CA LEU A 309 -0.01 12.85 10.22
C LEU A 309 0.67 12.40 11.52
N LYS A 310 -0.11 12.26 12.61
CA LYS A 310 0.37 11.77 13.89
C LYS A 310 0.89 10.33 13.77
N LYS A 311 0.19 9.46 13.04
CA LYS A 311 0.64 8.08 12.78
C LYS A 311 1.97 8.07 12.03
N LEU A 312 2.11 8.84 10.96
CA LEU A 312 3.36 8.95 10.19
C LEU A 312 4.53 9.43 11.07
N ALA A 313 4.31 10.48 11.87
CA ALA A 313 5.34 11.02 12.75
C ALA A 313 5.74 10.02 13.85
N LEU A 314 4.79 9.33 14.46
CA LEU A 314 5.05 8.33 15.50
C LEU A 314 5.83 7.13 14.97
N THR A 315 5.44 6.58 13.81
CA THR A 315 6.20 5.48 13.19
C THR A 315 7.62 5.95 12.88
N SER A 316 7.79 7.13 12.27
CA SER A 316 9.11 7.68 11.94
C SER A 316 9.99 7.91 13.17
N ARG A 317 9.40 8.35 14.28
CA ARG A 317 10.10 8.50 15.55
C ARG A 317 10.55 7.15 16.12
N LYS A 318 9.71 6.12 16.10
CA LYS A 318 10.11 4.78 16.57
C LYS A 318 11.30 4.24 15.78
N MET A 319 11.31 4.50 14.48
CA MET A 319 12.36 4.04 13.56
C MET A 319 13.74 4.63 13.84
N ILE A 320 13.82 5.83 14.44
CA ILE A 320 15.11 6.50 14.67
C ILE A 320 16.05 5.67 15.54
N ASN A 321 15.49 4.84 16.43
CA ASN A 321 16.28 4.01 17.34
C ASN A 321 16.99 2.84 16.64
N PHE A 322 16.53 2.45 15.45
CA PHE A 322 17.10 1.34 14.66
C PHE A 322 18.16 1.80 13.66
N THR A 323 18.38 3.11 13.55
CA THR A 323 19.28 3.66 12.54
C THR A 323 20.76 3.59 12.93
N GLU A 324 21.09 3.51 14.23
CA GLU A 324 22.46 3.31 14.74
C GLU A 324 23.54 4.17 14.05
N GLY A 325 23.27 5.46 13.83
CA GLY A 325 24.24 6.36 13.17
C GLY A 325 24.19 6.34 11.63
N LYS A 326 23.10 5.83 11.04
CA LYS A 326 22.93 5.68 9.59
C LYS A 326 21.71 6.44 9.08
N ILE A 327 21.53 6.44 7.76
CA ILE A 327 20.29 6.91 7.13
C ILE A 327 19.39 5.71 6.85
N LEU A 328 18.16 5.78 7.34
CA LEU A 328 17.12 4.82 7.04
C LEU A 328 16.07 5.49 6.17
N VAL A 329 15.78 4.89 5.02
CA VAL A 329 14.88 5.43 4.00
C VAL A 329 13.77 4.44 3.75
N VAL A 330 12.51 4.90 3.73
CA VAL A 330 11.39 4.01 3.34
C VAL A 330 11.57 3.57 1.90
N ASP A 331 11.27 2.31 1.60
CA ASP A 331 11.46 1.76 0.26
C ASP A 331 10.63 2.50 -0.82
N SER A 332 9.50 3.09 -0.45
CA SER A 332 8.71 3.96 -1.36
C SER A 332 9.46 5.20 -1.86
N ILE A 333 10.39 5.73 -1.05
CA ILE A 333 11.26 6.85 -1.41
C ILE A 333 12.50 6.32 -2.12
N PHE A 334 13.09 5.24 -1.61
CA PHE A 334 14.27 4.60 -2.20
C PHE A 334 14.04 4.16 -3.65
N ASN A 335 12.95 3.43 -3.91
CA ASN A 335 12.60 2.92 -5.23
C ASN A 335 12.40 4.05 -6.25
N LYS A 336 11.92 5.22 -5.80
CA LYS A 336 11.75 6.39 -6.66
C LYS A 336 13.08 7.07 -7.01
N LEU A 337 14.10 6.90 -6.18
CA LEU A 337 15.42 7.50 -6.38
C LEU A 337 16.34 6.65 -7.28
N ASN A 338 15.92 5.43 -7.69
CA ASN A 338 16.72 4.49 -8.49
C ASN A 338 18.16 4.33 -7.96
N ILE A 339 18.33 4.33 -6.63
CA ILE A 339 19.67 4.26 -6.05
C ILE A 339 20.18 2.82 -6.17
N PRO A 340 21.39 2.59 -6.73
CA PRO A 340 21.92 1.24 -6.94
C PRO A 340 22.06 0.48 -5.62
N SER A 341 21.73 -0.81 -5.67
CA SER A 341 21.79 -1.76 -4.54
C SER A 341 23.17 -1.87 -3.89
N SER A 342 24.24 -1.51 -4.59
CA SER A 342 25.60 -1.48 -4.03
C SER A 342 25.80 -0.42 -2.93
N ARG A 343 24.84 0.49 -2.72
CA ARG A 343 24.86 1.49 -1.64
C ARG A 343 23.94 1.15 -0.47
N THR A 344 23.17 0.06 -0.57
CA THR A 344 22.28 -0.39 0.51
C THR A 344 22.91 -1.57 1.23
N ASN A 345 23.04 -1.46 2.55
CA ASN A 345 23.68 -2.51 3.34
C ASN A 345 22.68 -3.53 3.88
N ARG A 346 21.41 -3.14 4.12
CA ARG A 346 20.34 -4.02 4.64
C ARG A 346 18.95 -3.46 4.30
N HIS A 347 17.99 -4.36 4.05
CA HIS A 347 16.56 -4.07 4.19
C HIS A 347 16.12 -4.43 5.61
N ILE A 348 15.35 -3.56 6.25
CA ILE A 348 14.77 -3.79 7.58
C ILE A 348 13.26 -3.67 7.46
N ASN A 349 12.51 -4.65 7.99
CA ASN A 349 11.06 -4.55 8.10
C ASN A 349 10.68 -4.00 9.48
N ILE A 350 9.93 -2.90 9.52
CA ILE A 350 9.41 -2.30 10.75
C ILE A 350 7.91 -2.05 10.56
N ASP A 351 7.07 -2.62 11.43
CA ASP A 351 5.60 -2.49 11.38
C ASP A 351 5.00 -2.88 9.99
N GLY A 352 5.55 -3.90 9.32
CA GLY A 352 5.05 -4.37 8.03
C GLY A 352 5.41 -3.48 6.84
N LYS A 353 6.37 -2.57 7.01
CA LYS A 353 6.96 -1.75 5.93
C LYS A 353 8.43 -2.07 5.79
N ASP A 354 8.90 -2.13 4.56
CA ASP A 354 10.31 -2.34 4.25
C ASP A 354 11.05 -1.01 4.09
N TYR A 355 12.28 -1.01 4.60
CA TYR A 355 13.15 0.14 4.67
C TYR A 355 14.56 -0.21 4.23
N SER A 356 15.16 0.66 3.45
CA SER A 356 16.54 0.56 3.00
C SER A 356 17.45 1.34 3.93
N VAL A 357 18.45 0.66 4.48
CA VAL A 357 19.50 1.29 5.29
C VAL A 357 20.71 1.61 4.43
N PHE A 358 21.09 2.88 4.49
CA PHE A 358 22.23 3.43 3.78
C PHE A 358 23.40 3.70 4.72
N LEU A 359 24.56 3.20 4.31
CA LEU A 359 25.84 3.71 4.78
C LEU A 359 26.30 4.75 3.76
N ILE A 360 26.75 5.92 4.23
CA ILE A 360 27.39 6.95 3.40
C ILE A 360 28.85 7.04 3.78
#